data_AF-A0A2S3UTP3-F1
#
_entry.id   AF-A0A2S3UTP3-F1
#
_cell.length_a   1.000
_cell.length_b   1.000
_cell.length_c   1.000
_cell.angle_alpha   90.00
_cell.angle_beta   90.00
_cell.angle_gamma   90.00
#
_symmetry.space_group_name_H-M   'P 1'
#
loop_
_entity.id
_entity.type
_entity.pdbx_description
1 polymer ?
#
loop_
_entity_poly.entity_id
_entity_poly.type
_entity_poly.pdbx_seq_one_letter_code
_entity_poly.pdbx_strand_id
1 'polypeptide(L)'
;MANTPLMPKATAVWLVDNTALSFTQIAAFCKLHPLEVKAIADGEAAQGIKGLDPILTGQLTREEVEKAQGDPNYQLKLQGSKVVVPESKRKGPRYTPVSRRQDRPNAILWLVRNHPELKDAQIMRLVGTTKPTIAAIRDRTHWNSSNLIPSDPVTLSLCSQLELDMEVEKAAKNAPQPVAGGPVETLMPVEESTSDDALAAAFSFGTSKPIKREEEEVFDAEAVFANLGMPKKVSGEEAVEVEADAAGEEVEAGVEAKAEAEAEVVAGEEAEAGVEAEAEAEAEVVAAEEADAEAETDAEAEAGAEAEAVDETETDEAAKEK
;
A
#
# COMPACT_ATOMS: atom_id res chain seq x y z
N MET A 1 24.21 -3.68 -8.41
CA MET A 1 24.07 -4.94 -7.67
C MET A 1 25.24 -5.05 -6.70
N ALA A 2 24.97 -5.23 -5.41
CA ALA A 2 26.02 -5.34 -4.42
C ALA A 2 26.74 -6.69 -4.59
N ASN A 3 27.91 -6.69 -5.23
CA ASN A 3 28.80 -7.86 -5.31
C ASN A 3 29.46 -8.08 -3.94
N THR A 4 28.68 -8.49 -2.93
CA THR A 4 29.15 -8.81 -1.58
C THR A 4 28.77 -10.25 -1.30
N PRO A 5 29.68 -11.08 -0.74
CA PRO A 5 29.32 -12.43 -0.30
C PRO A 5 28.21 -12.39 0.74
N LEU A 6 27.40 -13.47 0.83
CA LEU A 6 26.21 -13.55 1.69
C LEU A 6 26.52 -13.29 3.18
N MET A 7 27.71 -13.70 3.64
CA MET A 7 28.17 -13.56 5.02
C MET A 7 29.64 -13.08 5.04
N PRO A 8 29.91 -11.78 4.86
CA PRO A 8 31.26 -11.28 4.58
C PRO A 8 32.28 -11.56 5.68
N LYS A 9 31.88 -11.45 6.96
CA LYS A 9 32.78 -11.75 8.10
C LYS A 9 33.09 -13.23 8.23
N ALA A 10 32.09 -14.11 8.11
CA ALA A 10 32.30 -15.56 8.19
C ALA A 10 33.10 -16.10 6.99
N THR A 11 32.89 -15.54 5.80
CA THR A 11 33.68 -15.87 4.61
C THR A 11 35.12 -15.35 4.74
N ALA A 12 35.34 -14.18 5.34
CA ALA A 12 36.69 -13.66 5.60
C ALA A 12 37.47 -14.56 6.56
N VAL A 13 36.86 -15.02 7.66
CA VAL A 13 37.48 -16.00 8.60
C VAL A 13 37.94 -17.25 7.85
N TRP A 14 37.05 -17.84 7.04
CA TRP A 14 37.39 -19.04 6.29
C TRP A 14 38.52 -18.79 5.27
N LEU A 15 38.49 -17.66 4.55
CA LEU A 15 39.52 -17.32 3.57
C LEU A 15 40.89 -17.09 4.23
N VAL A 16 40.93 -16.42 5.39
CA VAL A 16 42.18 -16.20 6.14
C VAL A 16 42.79 -17.53 6.59
N ASP A 17 41.98 -18.48 7.06
CA ASP A 17 42.47 -19.75 7.59
C ASP A 17 42.85 -20.79 6.52
N ASN A 18 42.16 -20.77 5.36
CA ASN A 18 42.24 -21.85 4.37
C ASN A 18 42.94 -21.44 3.06
N THR A 19 43.33 -20.17 2.90
CA THR A 19 43.94 -19.68 1.66
C THR A 19 45.17 -18.80 1.92
N ALA A 20 46.08 -18.72 0.95
CA ALA A 20 47.26 -17.85 1.01
C ALA A 20 47.00 -16.45 0.41
N LEU A 21 45.76 -15.97 0.46
CA LEU A 21 45.38 -14.67 -0.10
C LEU A 21 45.88 -13.51 0.77
N SER A 22 46.19 -12.38 0.14
CA SER A 22 46.56 -11.18 0.89
C SER A 22 45.35 -10.53 1.58
N PHE A 23 45.59 -9.86 2.71
CA PHE A 23 44.53 -9.19 3.47
C PHE A 23 43.78 -8.13 2.66
N THR A 24 44.45 -7.48 1.70
CA THR A 24 43.85 -6.50 0.79
C THR A 24 42.91 -7.17 -0.21
N GLN A 25 43.22 -8.37 -0.69
CA GLN A 25 42.35 -9.13 -1.58
C GLN A 25 41.09 -9.62 -0.86
N ILE A 26 41.24 -10.15 0.36
CA ILE A 26 40.11 -10.60 1.19
C ILE A 26 39.22 -9.40 1.55
N ALA A 27 39.83 -8.26 1.92
CA ALA A 27 39.13 -7.00 2.19
C ALA A 27 38.33 -6.52 0.97
N ALA A 28 38.93 -6.54 -0.22
CA ALA A 28 38.25 -6.15 -1.46
C ALA A 28 37.07 -7.07 -1.80
N PHE A 29 37.21 -8.38 -1.58
CA PHE A 29 36.17 -9.36 -1.86
C PHE A 29 34.99 -9.27 -0.87
N CYS A 30 35.29 -9.21 0.43
CA CYS A 30 34.27 -9.13 1.48
C CYS A 30 33.76 -7.70 1.73
N LYS A 31 34.34 -6.69 1.07
CA LYS A 31 34.12 -5.25 1.31
C LYS A 31 34.28 -4.85 2.78
N LEU A 32 35.29 -5.43 3.42
CA LEU A 32 35.70 -5.10 4.78
C LEU A 32 36.96 -4.24 4.73
N HIS A 33 37.23 -3.48 5.80
CA HIS A 33 38.50 -2.77 5.88
C HIS A 33 39.67 -3.77 6.09
N PRO A 34 40.86 -3.57 5.49
CA PRO A 34 42.00 -4.47 5.70
C PRO A 34 42.41 -4.62 7.17
N LEU A 35 42.15 -3.61 8.02
CA LEU A 35 42.37 -3.70 9.46
C LEU A 35 41.41 -4.69 10.14
N GLU A 36 40.17 -4.81 9.65
CA GLU A 36 39.23 -5.81 10.17
C GLU A 36 39.67 -7.22 9.79
N VAL A 37 40.15 -7.42 8.56
CA VAL A 37 40.70 -8.71 8.13
C VAL A 37 41.94 -9.08 8.96
N LYS A 38 42.77 -8.09 9.31
CA LYS A 38 43.90 -8.29 10.22
C LYS A 38 43.44 -8.67 11.63
N ALA A 39 42.44 -7.96 12.18
CA ALA A 39 41.86 -8.29 13.49
C ALA A 39 41.17 -9.67 13.51
N ILE A 40 40.64 -10.12 12.36
CA ILE A 40 40.13 -11.48 12.18
C ILE A 40 41.28 -12.50 12.21
N ALA A 41 42.39 -12.22 11.51
CA ALA A 41 43.59 -13.07 11.53
C ALA A 41 44.24 -13.15 12.92
N ASP A 42 44.20 -12.06 13.67
CA ASP A 42 44.69 -11.98 15.06
C ASP A 42 43.69 -12.63 16.06
N GLY A 43 42.49 -13.03 15.61
CA GLY A 43 41.48 -13.72 16.41
C GLY A 43 40.59 -12.81 17.29
N GLU A 44 40.77 -11.48 17.22
CA GLU A 44 40.07 -10.50 18.05
C GLU A 44 38.64 -10.19 17.54
N ALA A 45 38.46 -10.08 16.22
CA ALA A 45 37.20 -9.62 15.62
C ALA A 45 36.19 -10.74 15.29
N ALA A 46 36.60 -12.01 15.35
CA ALA A 46 35.82 -13.15 14.90
C ALA A 46 35.52 -14.21 15.98
N GLN A 47 35.72 -13.85 17.25
CA GLN A 47 35.52 -14.80 18.35
C GLN A 47 34.06 -15.28 18.40
N GLY A 48 33.85 -16.56 18.08
CA GLY A 48 32.53 -17.20 18.06
C GLY A 48 31.87 -17.33 16.67
N ILE A 49 32.47 -16.78 15.61
CA ILE A 49 31.93 -16.92 14.24
C ILE A 49 32.54 -18.15 13.56
N LYS A 50 31.72 -19.14 13.21
CA LYS A 50 32.17 -20.28 12.41
C LYS A 50 32.39 -19.85 10.96
N GLY A 51 33.60 -20.06 10.45
CA GLY A 51 33.95 -19.78 9.06
C GLY A 51 33.04 -20.53 8.09
N LEU A 52 32.54 -19.82 7.07
CA LEU A 52 31.68 -20.37 6.02
C LEU A 52 32.47 -20.46 4.71
N ASP A 53 32.56 -21.67 4.16
CA ASP A 53 33.29 -21.93 2.93
C ASP A 53 32.58 -21.30 1.70
N PRO A 54 33.19 -20.31 1.02
CA PRO A 54 32.63 -19.67 -0.17
C PRO A 54 32.61 -20.59 -1.40
N ILE A 55 33.40 -21.66 -1.41
CA ILE A 55 33.44 -22.65 -2.49
C ILE A 55 32.25 -23.60 -2.35
N LEU A 56 31.98 -24.09 -1.13
CA LEU A 56 30.82 -24.95 -0.87
C LEU A 56 29.48 -24.22 -1.08
N THR A 57 29.44 -22.92 -0.79
CA THR A 57 28.25 -22.09 -1.05
C THR A 57 28.10 -21.69 -2.52
N GLY A 58 29.07 -22.02 -3.37
CA GLY A 58 29.05 -21.71 -4.81
C GLY A 58 29.28 -20.23 -5.15
N GLN A 59 29.80 -19.43 -4.20
CA GLN A 59 30.11 -18.01 -4.40
C GLN A 59 31.48 -17.80 -5.05
N LEU A 60 32.42 -18.73 -4.85
CA LEU A 60 33.76 -18.77 -5.44
C LEU A 60 34.01 -20.14 -6.08
N THR A 61 34.80 -20.17 -7.16
CA THR A 61 35.32 -21.41 -7.72
C THR A 61 36.73 -21.64 -7.19
N ARG A 62 37.14 -22.91 -7.09
CA ARG A 62 38.51 -23.26 -6.67
C ARG A 62 39.56 -22.68 -7.63
N GLU A 63 39.26 -22.67 -8.93
CA GLU A 63 40.11 -22.06 -9.96
C GLU A 63 40.33 -20.56 -9.75
N GLU A 64 39.32 -19.83 -9.28
CA GLU A 64 39.42 -18.39 -9.01
C GLU A 64 40.32 -18.13 -7.80
N VAL A 65 40.22 -18.96 -6.76
CA VAL A 65 41.09 -18.89 -5.58
C VAL A 65 42.55 -19.19 -5.94
N GLU A 66 42.80 -20.19 -6.78
CA GLU A 66 44.16 -20.54 -7.23
C GLU A 66 44.81 -19.41 -8.05
N LYS A 67 44.06 -18.76 -8.94
CA LYS A 67 44.54 -17.57 -9.68
C LYS A 67 44.89 -16.42 -8.73
N ALA A 68 44.02 -16.18 -7.75
CA ALA A 68 44.21 -15.11 -6.79
C ALA A 68 45.38 -15.35 -5.81
N GLN A 69 45.69 -16.61 -5.52
CA GLN A 69 46.87 -16.99 -4.71
C GLN A 69 48.19 -16.78 -5.48
N GLY A 70 48.18 -16.91 -6.81
CA GLY A 70 49.36 -16.66 -7.64
C GLY A 70 49.72 -15.18 -7.77
N ASP A 71 48.71 -14.29 -7.75
CA ASP A 71 48.88 -12.86 -8.00
C ASP A 71 48.27 -12.01 -6.86
N PRO A 72 49.09 -11.36 -6.00
CA PRO A 72 48.60 -10.54 -4.88
C PRO A 72 47.75 -9.32 -5.27
N ASN A 73 47.86 -8.86 -6.52
CA ASN A 73 47.10 -7.73 -7.05
C ASN A 73 45.76 -8.16 -7.70
N TYR A 74 45.48 -9.46 -7.77
CA TYR A 74 44.28 -9.97 -8.40
C TYR A 74 43.05 -9.77 -7.51
N GLN A 75 41.97 -9.23 -8.09
CA GLN A 75 40.70 -9.01 -7.39
C GLN A 75 39.74 -10.16 -7.68
N LEU A 76 39.41 -10.93 -6.64
CA LEU A 76 38.45 -12.03 -6.67
C LEU A 76 37.08 -11.56 -7.14
N LYS A 77 36.47 -12.30 -8.07
CA LYS A 77 35.11 -12.02 -8.54
C LYS A 77 34.11 -13.04 -7.99
N LEU A 78 33.01 -12.54 -7.44
CA LEU A 78 31.89 -13.38 -7.02
C LEU A 78 31.28 -14.06 -8.25
N GLN A 79 31.08 -15.38 -8.17
CA GLN A 79 30.33 -16.11 -9.18
C GLN A 79 28.85 -15.76 -9.07
N GLY A 80 28.21 -15.50 -10.21
CA GLY A 80 26.77 -15.28 -10.26
C GLY A 80 26.04 -16.56 -9.85
N SER A 81 25.06 -16.46 -8.94
CA SER A 81 24.22 -17.60 -8.57
C SER A 81 23.60 -18.23 -9.82
N LYS A 82 23.86 -19.52 -10.04
CA LYS A 82 23.26 -20.29 -11.13
C LYS A 82 21.75 -20.51 -10.92
N VAL A 83 21.27 -20.34 -9.69
CA VAL A 83 19.87 -20.54 -9.32
C VAL A 83 19.17 -19.19 -9.29
N VAL A 84 18.44 -18.89 -10.36
CA VAL A 84 17.45 -17.81 -10.37
C VAL A 84 16.24 -18.31 -9.61
N VAL A 85 16.07 -17.87 -8.36
CA VAL A 85 14.86 -18.17 -7.59
C VAL A 85 13.72 -17.37 -8.25
N PRO A 86 12.72 -18.03 -8.84
CA PRO A 86 11.57 -17.32 -9.38
C PRO A 86 10.83 -16.63 -8.23
N GLU A 87 10.50 -15.35 -8.40
CA GLU A 87 9.72 -14.61 -7.41
C GLU A 87 8.39 -15.33 -7.15
N SER A 88 8.15 -15.69 -5.89
CA SER A 88 6.89 -16.32 -5.50
C SER A 88 5.76 -15.31 -5.71
N LYS A 89 4.96 -15.49 -6.76
CA LYS A 89 3.71 -14.74 -6.95
C LYS A 89 2.76 -15.16 -5.83
N ARG A 90 2.71 -14.40 -4.74
CA ARG A 90 1.72 -14.63 -3.67
C ARG A 90 0.33 -14.36 -4.25
N LYS A 91 -0.38 -15.42 -4.61
CA LYS A 91 -1.76 -15.41 -5.09
C LYS A 91 -2.73 -15.50 -3.91
N GLY A 92 -2.67 -14.55 -2.99
CA GLY A 92 -3.54 -14.49 -1.82
C GLY A 92 -4.06 -13.07 -1.59
N PRO A 93 -5.29 -12.90 -1.08
CA PRO A 93 -5.76 -11.60 -0.65
C PRO A 93 -4.78 -10.95 0.33
N ARG A 94 -4.46 -9.68 0.11
CA ARG A 94 -3.55 -8.95 0.98
C ARG A 94 -4.19 -8.76 2.35
N TYR A 95 -3.46 -9.09 3.42
CA TYR A 95 -3.93 -8.82 4.78
C TYR A 95 -4.15 -7.31 4.93
N THR A 96 -5.35 -6.91 5.37
CA THR A 96 -5.67 -5.52 5.66
C THR A 96 -5.57 -5.32 7.18
N PRO A 97 -4.72 -4.39 7.66
CA PRO A 97 -4.61 -4.11 9.08
C PRO A 97 -5.94 -3.58 9.64
N VAL A 98 -6.17 -3.75 10.95
CA VAL A 98 -7.45 -3.43 11.62
C VAL A 98 -7.92 -2.00 11.37
N SER A 99 -6.99 -1.03 11.42
CA SER A 99 -7.25 0.38 11.14
C SER A 99 -7.89 0.64 9.76
N ARG A 100 -7.50 -0.14 8.75
CA ARG A 100 -7.97 0.00 7.36
C ARG A 100 -9.14 -0.91 7.00
N ARG A 101 -9.73 -1.62 7.98
CA ARG A 101 -10.88 -2.51 7.72
C ARG A 101 -12.16 -1.73 7.40
N GLN A 102 -12.30 -0.52 7.93
CA GLN A 102 -13.45 0.37 7.67
C GLN A 102 -13.47 0.89 6.22
N ASP A 103 -12.33 0.88 5.54
CA ASP A 103 -12.22 1.30 4.14
C ASP A 103 -12.73 0.23 3.16
N ARG A 104 -12.84 -1.03 3.60
CA ARG A 104 -13.28 -2.14 2.76
C ARG A 104 -14.75 -2.01 2.30
N PRO A 105 -15.71 -1.67 3.18
CA PRO A 105 -17.07 -1.33 2.75
C PRO A 105 -17.15 -0.17 1.75
N ASN A 106 -16.35 0.87 1.95
CA ASN A 106 -16.26 2.04 1.05
C ASN A 106 -15.77 1.64 -0.35
N ALA A 107 -14.75 0.79 -0.41
CA ALA A 107 -14.22 0.21 -1.65
C ALA A 107 -15.24 -0.67 -2.39
N ILE A 108 -15.98 -1.52 -1.67
CA ILE A 108 -17.02 -2.36 -2.28
C ILE A 108 -18.13 -1.49 -2.88
N LEU A 109 -18.56 -0.45 -2.16
CA LEU A 109 -19.60 0.46 -2.64
C LEU A 109 -19.18 1.15 -3.94
N TRP A 110 -17.92 1.57 -4.04
CA TRP A 110 -17.36 2.14 -5.25
C TRP A 110 -17.33 1.15 -6.41
N LEU A 111 -16.89 -0.09 -6.16
CA LEU A 111 -16.82 -1.15 -7.19
C LEU A 111 -18.22 -1.49 -7.72
N VAL A 112 -19.20 -1.67 -6.83
CA VAL A 112 -20.59 -2.00 -7.23
C VAL A 112 -21.23 -0.85 -8.01
N ARG A 113 -20.88 0.40 -7.69
CA ARG A 113 -21.43 1.59 -8.36
C ARG A 113 -20.81 1.86 -9.73
N ASN A 114 -19.49 1.78 -9.84
CA ASN A 114 -18.76 2.14 -11.06
C ASN A 114 -18.56 0.95 -12.01
N HIS A 115 -18.44 -0.27 -11.47
CA HIS A 115 -18.19 -1.48 -12.25
C HIS A 115 -19.24 -2.55 -11.94
N PRO A 116 -20.51 -2.37 -12.37
CA PRO A 116 -21.56 -3.37 -12.18
C PRO A 116 -21.29 -4.68 -12.93
N GLU A 117 -20.35 -4.67 -13.88
CA GLU A 117 -19.91 -5.85 -14.63
C GLU A 117 -19.12 -6.86 -13.78
N LEU A 118 -18.54 -6.41 -12.66
CA LEU A 118 -17.74 -7.26 -11.78
C LEU A 118 -18.60 -8.27 -11.02
N LYS A 119 -18.20 -9.55 -11.08
CA LYS A 119 -18.82 -10.63 -10.29
C LYS A 119 -18.35 -10.57 -8.83
N ASP A 120 -19.18 -11.05 -7.91
CA ASP A 120 -18.82 -11.08 -6.47
C ASP A 120 -17.51 -11.83 -6.20
N ALA A 121 -17.22 -12.90 -6.95
CA ALA A 121 -15.96 -13.64 -6.85
C ALA A 121 -14.72 -12.80 -7.23
N GLN A 122 -14.89 -11.80 -8.08
CA GLN A 122 -13.85 -10.88 -8.52
C GLN A 122 -13.61 -9.80 -7.45
N ILE A 123 -14.68 -9.23 -6.91
CA ILE A 123 -14.65 -8.26 -5.80
C ILE A 123 -13.97 -8.88 -4.56
N MET A 124 -14.29 -10.14 -4.24
CA MET A 124 -13.63 -10.89 -3.16
C MET A 124 -12.11 -10.99 -3.33
N ARG A 125 -11.62 -11.16 -4.57
CA ARG A 125 -10.19 -11.28 -4.86
C ARG A 125 -9.46 -9.95 -4.74
N LEU A 126 -10.10 -8.86 -5.16
CA LEU A 126 -9.54 -7.51 -5.12
C LEU A 126 -9.49 -6.95 -3.69
N VAL A 127 -10.60 -6.98 -2.95
CA VAL A 127 -10.73 -6.32 -1.64
C VAL A 127 -10.42 -7.28 -0.48
N GLY A 128 -10.48 -8.60 -0.72
CA GLY A 128 -10.26 -9.61 0.31
C GLY A 128 -11.41 -9.75 1.32
N THR A 129 -12.65 -9.46 0.90
CA THR A 129 -13.87 -9.52 1.71
C THR A 129 -14.70 -10.77 1.41
N THR A 130 -15.81 -10.96 2.12
CA THR A 130 -16.68 -12.14 1.97
C THR A 130 -17.95 -11.80 1.18
N LYS A 131 -18.52 -12.81 0.51
CA LYS A 131 -19.80 -12.69 -0.24
C LYS A 131 -20.95 -12.06 0.56
N PRO A 132 -21.25 -12.47 1.82
CA PRO A 132 -22.34 -11.87 2.57
C PRO A 132 -22.14 -10.38 2.81
N THR A 133 -20.90 -9.92 3.03
CA THR A 133 -20.61 -8.49 3.17
C THR A 133 -20.87 -7.72 1.87
N ILE A 134 -20.50 -8.30 0.71
CA ILE A 134 -20.77 -7.70 -0.60
C ILE A 134 -22.28 -7.58 -0.84
N ALA A 135 -23.04 -8.64 -0.57
CA ALA A 135 -24.50 -8.63 -0.70
C ALA A 135 -25.14 -7.58 0.23
N ALA A 136 -24.71 -7.52 1.50
CA ALA A 136 -25.22 -6.54 2.46
C ALA A 136 -24.97 -5.08 2.03
N ILE A 137 -23.88 -4.80 1.33
CA ILE A 137 -23.60 -3.46 0.80
C ILE A 137 -24.44 -3.17 -0.45
N ARG A 138 -24.63 -4.16 -1.33
CA ARG A 138 -25.51 -4.05 -2.51
C ARG A 138 -26.96 -3.79 -2.10
N ASP A 139 -27.44 -4.50 -1.08
CA ASP A 139 -28.80 -4.38 -0.54
C ASP A 139 -28.94 -3.25 0.49
N ARG A 140 -27.83 -2.55 0.81
CA ARG A 140 -27.75 -1.49 1.83
C ARG A 140 -28.19 -1.93 3.25
N THR A 141 -28.09 -3.21 3.56
CA THR A 141 -28.39 -3.82 4.86
C THR A 141 -27.17 -3.90 5.79
N HIS A 142 -26.00 -3.42 5.34
CA HIS A 142 -24.84 -3.28 6.22
C HIS A 142 -25.14 -2.30 7.37
N TRP A 143 -24.67 -2.60 8.59
CA TRP A 143 -24.94 -1.80 9.78
C TRP A 143 -24.54 -0.33 9.65
N ASN A 144 -23.51 -0.03 8.84
CA ASN A 144 -23.02 1.32 8.57
C ASN A 144 -23.41 1.85 7.17
N SER A 145 -24.46 1.32 6.53
CA SER A 145 -24.79 1.65 5.14
C SER A 145 -25.04 3.14 4.89
N SER A 146 -25.54 3.87 5.89
CA SER A 146 -25.83 5.31 5.80
C SER A 146 -24.59 6.20 5.72
N ASN A 147 -23.46 5.79 6.30
CA ASN A 147 -22.24 6.62 6.33
C ASN A 147 -21.17 6.16 5.33
N LEU A 148 -21.46 5.17 4.48
CA LEU A 148 -20.50 4.69 3.50
C LEU A 148 -20.26 5.75 2.40
N ILE A 149 -18.99 6.01 2.13
CA ILE A 149 -18.56 6.90 1.05
C ILE A 149 -17.89 6.04 -0.02
N PRO A 150 -18.32 6.11 -1.29
CA PRO A 150 -17.69 5.34 -2.36
C PRO A 150 -16.28 5.88 -2.63
N SER A 151 -15.27 5.08 -2.27
CA SER A 151 -13.85 5.39 -2.46
C SER A 151 -13.17 4.32 -3.31
N ASP A 152 -12.25 4.72 -4.19
CA ASP A 152 -11.58 3.80 -5.12
C ASP A 152 -10.63 2.84 -4.36
N PRO A 153 -10.74 1.51 -4.54
CA PRO A 153 -9.86 0.53 -3.88
C PRO A 153 -8.36 0.69 -4.20
N VAL A 154 -7.99 1.29 -5.33
CA VAL A 154 -6.58 1.55 -5.66
C VAL A 154 -6.03 2.69 -4.81
N THR A 155 -6.82 3.76 -4.64
CA THR A 155 -6.45 4.89 -3.75
C THR A 155 -6.32 4.47 -2.29
N LEU A 156 -7.12 3.48 -1.88
CA LEU A 156 -7.08 2.87 -0.56
C LEU A 156 -5.94 1.83 -0.41
N SER A 157 -5.18 1.57 -1.49
CA SER A 157 -4.12 0.56 -1.56
C SER A 157 -4.59 -0.86 -1.23
N LEU A 158 -5.86 -1.17 -1.51
CA LEU A 158 -6.43 -2.51 -1.33
C LEU A 158 -6.14 -3.42 -2.53
N CYS A 159 -6.19 -2.86 -3.74
CA CYS A 159 -5.75 -3.52 -4.97
C CYS A 159 -4.74 -2.68 -5.74
N SER A 160 -3.94 -3.30 -6.59
CA SER A 160 -3.12 -2.57 -7.57
C SER A 160 -3.98 -2.17 -8.78
N GLN A 161 -3.58 -1.08 -9.47
CA GLN A 161 -4.25 -0.65 -10.70
C GLN A 161 -4.32 -1.78 -11.74
N LEU A 162 -3.21 -2.49 -11.91
CA LEU A 162 -3.09 -3.57 -12.88
C LEU A 162 -4.03 -4.76 -12.55
N GLU A 163 -4.25 -5.06 -11.27
CA GLU A 163 -5.20 -6.10 -10.86
C GLU A 163 -6.65 -5.68 -11.12
N LEU A 164 -6.99 -4.41 -10.87
CA LEU A 164 -8.31 -3.87 -11.15
C LEU A 164 -8.60 -3.94 -12.65
N ASP A 165 -7.70 -3.42 -13.48
CA ASP A 165 -7.84 -3.41 -14.94
C ASP A 165 -7.98 -4.84 -15.49
N MET A 166 -7.12 -5.77 -15.03
CA MET A 166 -7.19 -7.18 -15.43
C MET A 166 -8.53 -7.84 -15.08
N GLU A 167 -9.13 -7.50 -13.95
CA GLU A 167 -10.37 -8.12 -13.49
C GLU A 167 -11.59 -7.50 -14.18
N VAL A 168 -11.57 -6.19 -14.44
CA VAL A 168 -12.56 -5.49 -15.27
C VAL A 168 -12.55 -6.01 -16.70
N GLU A 169 -11.38 -6.18 -17.32
CA GLU A 169 -11.30 -6.77 -18.67
C GLU A 169 -11.87 -8.19 -18.71
N LYS A 170 -11.57 -9.01 -17.69
CA LYS A 170 -12.13 -10.36 -17.60
C LYS A 170 -13.63 -10.32 -17.40
N ALA A 171 -14.14 -9.39 -16.60
CA ALA A 171 -15.56 -9.21 -16.37
C ALA A 171 -16.28 -8.80 -17.66
N ALA A 172 -15.77 -7.79 -18.36
CA ALA A 172 -16.30 -7.33 -19.65
C ALA A 172 -16.35 -8.44 -20.70
N LYS A 173 -15.29 -9.27 -20.79
CA LYS A 173 -15.24 -10.45 -21.71
C LYS A 173 -16.27 -11.52 -21.34
N ASN A 174 -16.66 -11.61 -20.07
CA ASN A 174 -17.63 -12.60 -19.57
C ASN A 174 -19.05 -12.03 -19.41
N ALA A 175 -19.24 -10.72 -19.62
CA ALA A 175 -20.54 -10.08 -19.57
C ALA A 175 -21.30 -10.42 -20.87
N PRO A 176 -22.60 -10.74 -20.80
CA PRO A 176 -23.42 -10.79 -21.99
C PRO A 176 -23.38 -9.40 -22.63
N GLN A 177 -22.97 -9.30 -23.90
CA GLN A 177 -22.97 -8.01 -24.60
C GLN A 177 -24.36 -7.38 -24.49
N PRO A 178 -24.45 -6.07 -24.22
CA PRO A 178 -25.73 -5.39 -24.13
C PRO A 178 -26.51 -5.64 -25.42
N VAL A 179 -27.76 -6.06 -25.28
CA VAL A 179 -28.68 -6.18 -26.40
C VAL A 179 -28.72 -4.85 -27.15
N ALA A 180 -28.34 -4.86 -28.43
CA ALA A 180 -28.36 -3.70 -29.29
C ALA A 180 -29.77 -3.08 -29.29
N GLY A 181 -29.97 -1.94 -28.61
CA GLY A 181 -31.26 -1.25 -28.58
C GLY A 181 -31.66 -0.50 -27.31
N GLY A 182 -30.86 -0.53 -26.23
CA GLY A 182 -31.07 0.42 -25.11
C GLY A 182 -30.62 1.84 -25.48
N PRO A 183 -31.24 2.91 -24.95
CA PRO A 183 -30.73 4.27 -25.14
C PRO A 183 -29.40 4.38 -24.40
N VAL A 184 -28.31 4.18 -25.12
CA VAL A 184 -26.96 4.30 -24.56
C VAL A 184 -26.57 5.76 -24.66
N GLU A 185 -26.52 6.46 -23.52
CA GLU A 185 -25.87 7.78 -23.39
C GLU A 185 -24.33 7.64 -23.45
N THR A 186 -23.81 6.69 -24.23
CA THR A 186 -22.38 6.53 -24.46
C THR A 186 -22.02 7.15 -25.78
N LEU A 187 -20.88 7.84 -25.80
CA LEU A 187 -20.31 8.38 -27.01
C LEU A 187 -20.07 7.25 -28.02
N MET A 188 -20.26 7.58 -29.30
CA MET A 188 -19.91 6.65 -30.38
C MET A 188 -18.42 6.28 -30.29
N PRO A 189 -18.03 5.07 -30.73
CA PRO A 189 -16.63 4.66 -30.80
C PRO A 189 -15.73 5.74 -31.46
N VAL A 190 -14.50 5.85 -30.98
CA VAL A 190 -13.51 6.83 -31.51
C VAL A 190 -13.31 6.64 -33.02
N GLU A 191 -13.31 5.39 -33.49
CA GLU A 191 -13.15 5.08 -34.92
C GLU A 191 -14.32 5.58 -35.77
N GLU A 192 -15.56 5.54 -35.25
CA GLU A 192 -16.73 6.05 -35.96
C GLU A 192 -16.80 7.58 -35.91
N SER A 193 -16.48 8.18 -34.76
CA SER A 193 -16.54 9.65 -34.56
C SER A 193 -15.39 10.43 -35.22
N THR A 194 -14.23 9.80 -35.46
CA THR A 194 -13.08 10.42 -36.14
C THR A 194 -12.97 10.05 -37.62
N SER A 195 -13.90 9.26 -38.15
CA SER A 195 -13.91 8.91 -39.56
C SER A 195 -14.14 10.15 -40.45
N ASP A 196 -13.50 10.18 -41.63
CA ASP A 196 -13.66 11.28 -42.60
C ASP A 196 -15.12 11.50 -43.01
N ASP A 197 -15.93 10.45 -43.01
CA ASP A 197 -17.37 10.50 -43.31
C ASP A 197 -18.18 11.14 -42.17
N ALA A 198 -17.88 10.81 -40.92
CA ALA A 198 -18.52 11.45 -39.75
C ALA A 198 -18.10 12.91 -39.58
N LEU A 199 -16.83 13.24 -39.86
CA LEU A 199 -16.35 14.62 -39.91
C LEU A 199 -17.04 15.40 -41.05
N ALA A 200 -17.11 14.82 -42.25
CA ALA A 200 -17.83 15.43 -43.37
C ALA A 200 -19.32 15.65 -43.06
N ALA A 201 -19.97 14.71 -42.36
CA ALA A 201 -21.37 14.83 -41.93
C ALA A 201 -21.56 15.90 -40.84
N ALA A 202 -20.65 15.99 -39.85
CA ALA A 202 -20.69 16.99 -38.79
C ALA A 202 -20.49 18.41 -39.34
N PHE A 203 -19.62 18.59 -40.35
CA PHE A 203 -19.41 19.87 -41.02
C PHE A 203 -20.42 20.17 -42.14
N SER A 204 -21.19 19.17 -42.61
CA SER A 204 -22.25 19.37 -43.60
C SER A 204 -23.57 19.87 -43.01
N PHE A 205 -23.76 19.78 -41.69
CA PHE A 205 -24.92 20.36 -41.01
C PHE A 205 -24.69 21.87 -40.74
N GLY A 206 -24.77 22.71 -41.77
CA GLY A 206 -24.78 24.16 -41.53
C GLY A 206 -24.56 25.20 -42.63
N THR A 207 -24.59 24.89 -43.93
CA THR A 207 -24.47 25.95 -44.97
C THR A 207 -25.50 25.93 -46.11
N SER A 208 -26.60 25.18 -46.00
CA SER A 208 -27.57 25.08 -47.12
C SER A 208 -29.05 25.04 -46.71
N LYS A 209 -29.43 25.78 -45.66
CA LYS A 209 -30.83 26.19 -45.48
C LYS A 209 -30.88 27.66 -45.07
N PRO A 210 -31.36 28.58 -45.93
CA PRO A 210 -31.51 29.97 -45.54
C PRO A 210 -32.58 30.02 -44.45
N ILE A 211 -32.17 30.40 -43.24
CA ILE A 211 -33.10 30.99 -42.29
C ILE A 211 -33.65 32.23 -43.00
N LYS A 212 -34.96 32.27 -43.19
CA LYS A 212 -35.65 33.45 -43.71
C LYS A 212 -35.47 34.53 -42.64
N ARG A 213 -34.42 35.34 -42.81
CA ARG A 213 -34.13 36.50 -41.98
C ARG A 213 -35.25 37.49 -42.27
N GLU A 214 -36.23 37.57 -41.38
CA GLU A 214 -37.15 38.69 -41.32
C GLU A 214 -36.31 39.97 -41.15
N GLU A 215 -36.82 41.04 -41.74
CA GLU A 215 -36.13 42.24 -42.20
C GLU A 215 -35.10 42.79 -41.20
N GLU A 216 -33.95 43.21 -41.74
CA GLU A 216 -32.93 43.92 -40.99
C GLU A 216 -33.50 45.27 -40.51
N GLU A 217 -34.02 45.29 -39.29
CA GLU A 217 -34.08 46.52 -38.51
C GLU A 217 -32.62 46.90 -38.22
N VAL A 218 -32.12 47.86 -38.99
CA VAL A 218 -30.82 48.50 -38.77
C VAL A 218 -30.90 49.19 -37.41
N PHE A 219 -30.41 48.51 -36.37
CA PHE A 219 -30.26 49.11 -35.05
C PHE A 219 -29.24 50.24 -35.14
N ASP A 220 -29.71 51.49 -35.00
CA ASP A 220 -28.86 52.68 -34.97
C ASP A 220 -28.04 52.69 -33.68
N ALA A 221 -26.72 52.57 -33.81
CA ALA A 221 -25.81 52.48 -32.68
C ALA A 221 -25.92 53.70 -31.76
N GLU A 222 -26.29 54.87 -32.28
CA GLU A 222 -26.42 56.11 -31.49
C GLU A 222 -27.60 56.07 -30.49
N ALA A 223 -28.68 55.35 -30.82
CA ALA A 223 -29.84 55.17 -29.94
C ALA A 223 -29.55 54.21 -28.76
N VAL A 224 -28.67 53.24 -28.96
CA VAL A 224 -28.28 52.25 -27.94
C VAL A 224 -27.38 52.88 -26.88
N PHE A 225 -26.50 53.80 -27.26
CA PHE A 225 -25.64 54.53 -26.32
C PHE A 225 -26.35 55.69 -25.60
N ALA A 226 -27.44 56.22 -26.15
CA ALA A 226 -28.26 57.22 -25.47
C ALA A 226 -29.03 56.65 -24.26
N ASN A 227 -29.36 55.35 -24.29
CA ASN A 227 -30.10 54.68 -23.22
C ASN A 227 -29.18 54.07 -22.14
N LEU A 228 -27.85 54.10 -22.36
CA LEU A 228 -26.85 53.69 -21.39
C LEU A 228 -26.24 54.95 -20.75
N GLY A 229 -27.02 55.58 -19.86
CA GLY A 229 -26.66 56.82 -19.18
C GLY A 229 -25.33 56.72 -18.42
N MET A 230 -24.26 57.28 -19.00
CA MET A 230 -22.97 57.48 -18.34
C MET A 230 -23.02 58.79 -17.54
N PRO A 231 -22.54 58.82 -16.27
CA PRO A 231 -22.72 59.94 -15.36
C PRO A 231 -22.00 61.22 -15.83
N LYS A 232 -22.72 62.34 -15.67
CA LYS A 232 -22.32 63.69 -16.04
C LYS A 232 -21.09 64.13 -15.23
N LYS A 233 -19.97 64.35 -15.94
CA LYS A 233 -18.81 65.10 -15.46
C LYS A 233 -19.26 66.52 -15.10
N VAL A 234 -19.23 66.87 -13.82
CA VAL A 234 -19.42 68.25 -13.35
C VAL A 234 -18.06 68.89 -13.23
N SER A 235 -17.85 69.96 -14.00
CA SER A 235 -16.76 70.92 -13.86
C SER A 235 -17.10 71.91 -12.74
N GLY A 236 -16.15 72.19 -11.85
CA GLY A 236 -16.19 73.36 -10.97
C GLY A 236 -15.48 73.13 -9.63
N GLU A 237 -14.32 73.77 -9.50
CA GLU A 237 -13.59 74.21 -8.29
C GLU A 237 -14.10 73.75 -6.92
N GLU A 238 -13.24 73.03 -6.17
CA GLU A 238 -12.65 73.57 -4.94
C GLU A 238 -11.40 72.78 -4.54
N ALA A 239 -10.42 73.49 -4.00
CA ALA A 239 -9.12 73.00 -3.61
C ALA A 239 -9.17 72.01 -2.44
N VAL A 240 -8.14 71.17 -2.31
CA VAL A 240 -7.22 71.12 -1.16
C VAL A 240 -6.19 70.01 -1.41
N GLU A 241 -4.93 70.38 -1.25
CA GLU A 241 -3.71 69.57 -1.30
C GLU A 241 -3.73 68.44 -0.26
N VAL A 242 -2.94 67.38 -0.46
CA VAL A 242 -1.81 66.99 0.41
C VAL A 242 -1.28 65.61 -0.03
N GLU A 243 -0.05 65.68 -0.54
CA GLU A 243 1.12 64.79 -0.41
C GLU A 243 1.00 63.26 -0.46
N ALA A 244 1.84 62.72 -1.35
CA ALA A 244 2.45 61.41 -1.23
C ALA A 244 3.52 61.44 -0.11
N ASP A 245 3.54 60.42 0.74
CA ASP A 245 4.72 60.09 1.53
C ASP A 245 5.04 58.61 1.39
N ALA A 246 6.33 58.35 1.18
CA ALA A 246 6.95 57.04 1.05
C ALA A 246 7.98 56.87 2.17
N ALA A 247 7.80 55.86 3.00
CA ALA A 247 8.79 55.19 3.86
C ALA A 247 8.06 53.98 4.47
N GLY A 248 8.58 52.75 4.62
CA GLY A 248 9.88 52.21 5.03
C GLY A 248 9.50 50.88 5.73
N GLU A 249 10.00 49.74 5.26
CA GLU A 249 11.16 48.99 5.80
C GLU A 249 10.96 48.45 7.23
N GLU A 250 11.21 47.13 7.36
CA GLU A 250 11.33 46.29 8.57
C GLU A 250 10.04 45.78 9.23
N VAL A 251 9.76 44.47 9.12
CA VAL A 251 9.55 43.48 10.22
C VAL A 251 9.19 42.12 9.57
N GLU A 252 10.18 41.31 9.22
CA GLU A 252 10.01 39.89 8.85
C GLU A 252 11.21 39.13 9.45
N ALA A 253 11.23 39.03 10.79
CA ALA A 253 12.13 38.16 11.54
C ALA A 253 11.58 37.99 12.97
N GLY A 254 10.54 37.15 13.13
CA GLY A 254 9.95 36.94 14.45
C GLY A 254 8.89 35.86 14.60
N VAL A 255 8.52 35.12 13.54
CA VAL A 255 7.41 34.15 13.60
C VAL A 255 7.86 32.68 13.40
N GLU A 256 9.13 32.42 13.07
CA GLU A 256 9.59 31.04 12.86
C GLU A 256 10.23 30.36 14.08
N ALA A 257 10.52 31.07 15.18
CA ALA A 257 11.19 30.49 16.35
C ALA A 257 10.26 30.00 17.48
N LYS A 258 8.94 30.12 17.33
CA LYS A 258 7.96 29.70 18.35
C LYS A 258 7.15 28.44 17.98
N ALA A 259 7.23 27.99 16.73
CA ALA A 259 6.51 26.81 16.25
C ALA A 259 7.26 25.48 16.47
N GLU A 260 8.58 25.51 16.68
CA GLU A 260 9.37 24.28 16.83
C GLU A 260 9.52 23.79 18.28
N ALA A 261 9.18 24.61 19.28
CA ALA A 261 9.33 24.23 20.70
C ALA A 261 8.08 23.56 21.31
N GLU A 262 6.90 23.66 20.68
CA GLU A 262 5.66 23.02 21.17
C GLU A 262 5.41 21.63 20.53
N ALA A 263 6.21 21.22 19.56
CA ALA A 263 6.09 19.91 18.89
C ALA A 263 6.86 18.77 19.61
N GLU A 264 7.86 19.08 20.44
CA GLU A 264 8.69 18.06 21.10
C GLU A 264 8.11 17.59 22.45
N VAL A 265 7.30 18.42 23.13
CA VAL A 265 6.74 18.07 24.45
C VAL A 265 5.49 17.19 24.34
N VAL A 266 4.75 17.26 23.23
CA VAL A 266 3.55 16.42 23.01
C VAL A 266 3.90 15.00 22.55
N ALA A 267 5.09 14.79 21.97
CA ALA A 267 5.54 13.47 21.52
C ALA A 267 6.03 12.55 22.66
N GLY A 268 6.33 13.10 23.85
CA GLY A 268 6.77 12.33 25.01
C GLY A 268 5.63 11.71 25.82
N GLU A 269 4.46 12.35 25.85
CA GLU A 269 3.33 11.93 26.70
C GLU A 269 2.47 10.83 26.03
N GLU A 270 2.44 10.76 24.69
CA GLU A 270 1.73 9.69 23.97
C GLU A 270 2.52 8.36 23.89
N ALA A 271 3.84 8.40 24.18
CA ALA A 271 4.70 7.22 24.14
C ALA A 271 4.63 6.37 25.42
N GLU A 272 4.37 6.95 26.59
CA GLU A 272 4.17 6.17 27.83
C GLU A 272 2.76 5.56 27.91
N ALA A 273 1.72 6.26 27.43
CA ALA A 273 0.35 5.76 27.47
C ALA A 273 0.13 4.52 26.57
N GLY A 274 0.90 4.38 25.49
CA GLY A 274 0.84 3.21 24.60
C GLY A 274 1.46 1.95 25.19
N VAL A 275 2.48 2.09 26.05
CA VAL A 275 3.20 0.96 26.65
C VAL A 275 2.44 0.39 27.85
N GLU A 276 1.74 1.23 28.62
CA GLU A 276 0.88 0.75 29.71
C GLU A 276 -0.38 0.02 29.20
N ALA A 277 -0.94 0.45 28.06
CA ALA A 277 -2.11 -0.20 27.46
C ALA A 277 -1.81 -1.56 26.81
N GLU A 278 -0.62 -1.75 26.23
CA GLU A 278 -0.19 -3.07 25.73
C GLU A 278 0.11 -4.04 26.88
N ALA A 279 0.64 -3.55 28.01
CA ALA A 279 0.91 -4.40 29.18
C ALA A 279 -0.38 -4.89 29.88
N GLU A 280 -1.42 -4.05 29.97
CA GLU A 280 -2.72 -4.48 30.52
C GLU A 280 -3.44 -5.47 29.59
N ALA A 281 -3.34 -5.30 28.26
CA ALA A 281 -3.94 -6.22 27.31
C ALA A 281 -3.26 -7.60 27.29
N GLU A 282 -1.93 -7.67 27.44
CA GLU A 282 -1.23 -8.94 27.57
C GLU A 282 -1.55 -9.65 28.90
N ALA A 283 -1.73 -8.91 30.00
CA ALA A 283 -2.12 -9.48 31.29
C ALA A 283 -3.54 -10.08 31.27
N GLU A 284 -4.48 -9.47 30.54
CA GLU A 284 -5.85 -9.99 30.41
C GLU A 284 -5.91 -11.29 29.59
N VAL A 285 -5.08 -11.41 28.55
CA VAL A 285 -5.01 -12.63 27.72
C VAL A 285 -4.38 -13.79 28.49
N VAL A 286 -3.34 -13.53 29.30
CA VAL A 286 -2.72 -14.56 30.15
C VAL A 286 -3.68 -15.03 31.25
N ALA A 287 -4.44 -14.11 31.85
CA ALA A 287 -5.45 -14.47 32.85
C ALA A 287 -6.62 -15.30 32.27
N ALA A 288 -7.00 -15.05 31.00
CA ALA A 288 -8.01 -15.84 30.32
C ALA A 288 -7.50 -17.25 29.96
N GLU A 289 -6.23 -17.40 29.59
CA GLU A 289 -5.61 -18.70 29.30
C GLU A 289 -5.41 -19.54 30.58
N GLU A 290 -5.10 -18.92 31.71
CA GLU A 290 -4.98 -19.59 33.01
C GLU A 290 -6.35 -20.04 33.55
N ALA A 291 -7.41 -19.26 33.33
CA ALA A 291 -8.78 -19.63 33.71
C ALA A 291 -9.39 -20.77 32.87
N ASP A 292 -9.03 -20.86 31.58
CA ASP A 292 -9.46 -21.98 30.72
C ASP A 292 -8.74 -23.27 31.11
N ALA A 293 -7.47 -23.17 31.53
CA ALA A 293 -6.69 -24.31 32.03
C ALA A 293 -7.21 -24.85 33.36
N GLU A 294 -7.60 -23.99 34.31
CA GLU A 294 -8.20 -24.45 35.57
C GLU A 294 -9.57 -25.14 35.34
N ALA A 295 -10.37 -24.63 34.39
CA ALA A 295 -11.65 -25.23 34.03
C ALA A 295 -11.53 -26.62 33.37
N GLU A 296 -10.47 -26.86 32.58
CA GLU A 296 -10.20 -28.20 32.04
C GLU A 296 -9.77 -29.18 33.15
N THR A 297 -9.03 -28.72 34.17
CA THR A 297 -8.60 -29.60 35.28
C THR A 297 -9.74 -29.98 36.24
N ASP A 298 -10.70 -29.07 36.46
CA ASP A 298 -11.90 -29.38 37.26
C ASP A 298 -12.86 -30.32 36.51
N ALA A 299 -12.95 -30.19 35.18
CA ALA A 299 -13.76 -31.10 34.35
C ALA A 299 -13.18 -32.53 34.29
N GLU A 300 -11.86 -32.69 34.27
CA GLU A 300 -11.22 -34.02 34.36
C GLU A 300 -11.35 -34.63 35.76
N ALA A 301 -11.39 -33.82 36.83
CA ALA A 301 -11.61 -34.30 38.19
C ALA A 301 -13.05 -34.79 38.43
N GLU A 302 -14.06 -34.12 37.86
CA GLU A 302 -15.47 -34.54 37.98
C GLU A 302 -15.74 -35.82 37.16
N ALA A 303 -15.14 -35.96 35.98
CA ALA A 303 -15.23 -37.17 35.15
C ALA A 303 -14.56 -38.40 35.81
N GLY A 304 -13.50 -38.19 36.60
CA GLY A 304 -12.86 -39.24 37.38
C GLY A 304 -13.74 -39.75 38.55
N ALA A 305 -14.49 -38.86 39.19
CA ALA A 305 -15.36 -39.19 40.32
C ALA A 305 -16.63 -39.95 39.89
N GLU A 306 -17.20 -39.65 38.71
CA GLU A 306 -18.33 -40.42 38.16
C GLU A 306 -17.91 -41.83 37.72
N ALA A 307 -16.66 -42.04 37.28
CA ALA A 307 -16.17 -43.37 36.90
C ALA A 307 -15.96 -44.30 38.11
N GLU A 308 -15.55 -43.77 39.26
CA GLU A 308 -15.36 -44.54 40.49
C GLU A 308 -16.70 -44.93 41.16
N ALA A 309 -17.71 -44.05 41.07
CA ALA A 309 -19.05 -44.33 41.62
C ALA A 309 -19.81 -45.44 40.87
N VAL A 310 -19.51 -45.67 39.58
CA VAL A 310 -20.13 -46.74 38.79
C VAL A 310 -19.55 -48.12 39.15
N ASP A 311 -18.26 -48.21 39.48
CA ASP A 311 -17.59 -49.47 39.88
C ASP A 311 -18.05 -49.98 41.26
N GLU A 312 -18.37 -49.08 42.20
CA GLU A 312 -18.93 -49.45 43.51
C GLU A 312 -20.38 -49.96 43.41
N THR A 313 -21.16 -49.53 42.41
CA THR A 313 -22.54 -50.02 42.23
C THR A 313 -22.61 -51.39 41.55
N GLU A 314 -21.64 -51.74 40.70
CA GLU A 314 -21.59 -53.04 40.02
C GLU A 314 -21.11 -54.16 40.96
N THR A 315 -20.32 -53.83 41.98
CA THR A 315 -19.84 -54.79 42.98
C THR A 315 -20.88 -55.15 44.05
N ASP A 316 -21.85 -54.27 44.34
CA ASP A 316 -22.94 -54.55 45.31
C ASP A 316 -24.09 -55.37 44.67
N GLU A 317 -24.34 -55.24 43.36
CA GLU A 317 -25.35 -56.04 42.66
C GLU A 317 -24.93 -57.53 42.53
N ALA A 318 -23.62 -57.81 42.42
CA ALA A 318 -23.07 -59.17 42.38
C ALA A 318 -23.10 -59.90 43.75
N ALA A 319 -23.30 -59.18 44.87
CA ALA A 319 -23.34 -59.77 46.20
C ALA A 319 -24.75 -60.23 46.64
N LYS A 320 -25.80 -59.86 45.89
CA LYS A 320 -27.20 -60.18 46.23
C LYS A 320 -27.77 -61.40 45.49
N GLU A 321 -27.01 -61.98 44.56
CA GLU A 321 -27.39 -63.17 43.79
C GLU A 321 -26.50 -64.39 44.11
N LYS A 322 -26.36 -64.71 45.40
CA LYS A 322 -25.85 -66.01 45.88
C LYS A 322 -26.53 -66.45 47.18
#